data_AF-A0A7C6E3X0-F1
#
_entry.id   AF-A0A7C6E3X0-F1
#
_cell.length_a   1.000
_cell.length_b   1.000
_cell.length_c   1.000
_cell.angle_alpha   90.00
_cell.angle_beta   90.00
_cell.angle_gamma   90.00
#
_symmetry.space_group_name_H-M   'P 1'
#
loop_
_entity.id
_entity.type
_entity.pdbx_description
1 polymer ?
#
loop_
_entity_poly.entity_id
_entity_poly.type
_entity_poly.pdbx_seq_one_letter_code
_entity_poly.pdbx_strand_id
1 'polypeptide(L)'
;NRTRVQNFEGIVIKIKRNGYNTSFTVRKVSYGVGVERIFPLNSPLIEKIEIVQRGRARRAKLYFIRELSEREIRRKLRADRKRIGQDQERARVAEEEAEAAQDATQTASEGEPSPE
;
A
#
# COMPACT_ATOMS: atom_id res chain seq x y z
N ASN A 1 26.58 -0.56 -12.98
CA ASN A 1 25.22 -1.15 -12.85
C ASN A 1 24.73 -1.01 -11.42
N ARG A 2 23.80 -0.08 -11.15
CA ARG A 2 23.28 0.20 -9.80
C ARG A 2 21.77 -0.02 -9.79
N THR A 3 21.30 -0.84 -8.85
CA THR A 3 19.88 -0.98 -8.56
C THR A 3 19.44 0.14 -7.61
N ARG A 4 18.19 0.59 -7.77
CA ARG A 4 17.57 1.55 -6.86
C ARG A 4 16.09 1.23 -6.73
N VAL A 5 15.55 1.61 -5.59
CA VAL A 5 14.11 1.59 -5.34
C VAL A 5 13.50 2.80 -6.05
N GLN A 6 12.42 2.58 -6.80
CA GLN A 6 11.70 3.65 -7.48
C GLN A 6 10.24 3.66 -7.01
N ASN A 7 9.82 4.78 -6.44
CA ASN A 7 8.45 4.96 -6.00
C ASN A 7 7.52 5.15 -7.22
N PHE A 8 6.46 4.35 -7.28
CA PHE A 8 5.41 4.47 -8.30
C PHE A 8 4.06 4.70 -7.62
N GLU A 9 3.72 5.96 -7.43
CA GLU A 9 2.46 6.36 -6.82
C GLU A 9 1.36 6.58 -7.88
N GLY A 10 0.17 6.03 -7.63
CA GLY A 10 -1.02 6.23 -8.46
C GLY A 10 -2.25 5.49 -7.95
N ILE A 11 -3.32 5.54 -8.73
CA ILE A 11 -4.60 4.90 -8.41
C ILE A 11 -4.59 3.45 -8.89
N VAL A 12 -4.92 2.50 -8.03
CA VAL A 12 -5.14 1.11 -8.44
C VAL A 12 -6.46 1.02 -9.21
N ILE A 13 -6.38 0.69 -10.50
CA ILE A 13 -7.55 0.64 -11.39
C ILE A 13 -8.14 -0.75 -11.57
N LYS A 14 -7.34 -1.78 -11.30
CA LYS A 14 -7.69 -3.18 -11.54
C LYS A 14 -6.89 -4.06 -10.60
N ILE A 15 -7.55 -5.09 -10.07
CA ILE A 15 -6.89 -6.22 -9.44
C ILE A 15 -7.39 -7.48 -10.16
N LYS A 16 -6.48 -8.18 -10.85
CA LYS A 16 -6.75 -9.50 -11.43
C LYS A 16 -6.36 -10.54 -10.39
N ARG A 17 -7.34 -11.22 -9.81
CA ARG A 17 -7.12 -12.28 -8.82
C ARG A 17 -6.94 -13.61 -9.52
N ASN A 18 -5.85 -14.30 -9.22
CA ASN A 18 -5.56 -15.65 -9.71
C ASN A 18 -4.60 -16.38 -8.74
N GLY A 19 -4.99 -16.45 -7.45
CA GLY A 19 -4.15 -17.00 -6.39
C GLY A 19 -2.79 -16.30 -6.31
N TYR A 20 -1.71 -17.08 -6.43
CA TYR A 20 -0.34 -16.56 -6.46
C TYR A 20 -0.08 -15.59 -7.63
N ASN A 21 -0.72 -15.82 -8.78
CA ASN A 21 -0.60 -14.99 -9.99
C ASN A 21 -1.51 -13.74 -9.95
N THR A 22 -1.91 -13.32 -8.76
CA THR A 22 -2.67 -12.09 -8.57
C THR A 22 -1.81 -10.89 -8.95
N SER A 23 -2.36 -9.98 -9.75
CA SER A 23 -1.68 -8.75 -10.18
C SER A 23 -2.62 -7.56 -10.03
N PHE A 24 -2.05 -6.40 -9.82
CA PHE A 24 -2.78 -5.14 -9.75
C PHE A 24 -2.19 -4.13 -10.74
N THR A 25 -3.03 -3.24 -11.25
CA THR A 25 -2.65 -2.22 -12.21
C THR A 25 -2.79 -0.86 -11.56
N VAL A 26 -1.70 -0.08 -11.54
CA VAL A 26 -1.65 1.28 -11.00
C VAL A 26 -1.58 2.26 -12.17
N ARG A 27 -2.41 3.30 -12.11
CA ARG A 27 -2.46 4.39 -13.08
C ARG A 27 -2.02 5.69 -12.43
N LYS A 28 -1.12 6.41 -13.09
CA LYS A 28 -0.77 7.80 -12.76
C LYS A 28 -0.72 8.65 -14.02
N VAL A 29 -0.84 9.97 -13.87
CA VAL A 29 -0.43 10.91 -14.92
C VAL A 29 0.99 11.34 -14.58
N SER A 30 1.91 11.19 -15.54
CA SER A 30 3.31 11.59 -15.39
C SER A 30 3.66 12.51 -16.55
N TYR A 31 4.06 13.74 -16.26
CA TYR A 31 4.43 14.73 -17.28
C TYR A 31 3.36 14.89 -18.38
N GLY A 32 2.09 14.94 -18.00
CA GLY A 32 0.96 15.08 -18.93
C GLY A 32 0.51 13.79 -19.64
N VAL A 33 1.25 12.68 -19.50
CA VAL A 33 0.93 11.40 -20.12
C VAL A 33 0.41 10.40 -19.09
N GLY A 34 -0.69 9.71 -19.40
CA GLY A 34 -1.21 8.63 -18.57
C GLY A 34 -0.32 7.39 -18.64
N VAL A 35 0.30 7.01 -17.52
CA VAL A 35 1.15 5.83 -17.39
C VAL A 35 0.44 4.78 -16.54
N GLU A 36 0.37 3.55 -17.06
CA GLU A 36 -0.15 2.39 -16.34
C GLU A 36 0.96 1.35 -16.17
N ARG A 37 1.11 0.83 -14.95
CA ARG A 37 2.03 -0.28 -14.66
C ARG A 37 1.27 -1.42 -14.01
N ILE A 38 1.62 -2.64 -14.41
CA ILE A 38 1.06 -3.88 -13.86
C ILE A 38 2.11 -4.48 -12.94
N PHE A 39 1.71 -4.76 -11.70
CA PHE A 39 2.56 -5.35 -10.69
C PHE A 39 1.97 -6.69 -10.24
N PRO A 40 2.76 -7.79 -10.26
CA PRO A 40 2.38 -9.01 -9.56
C PRO A 40 2.39 -8.74 -8.05
N LEU A 41 1.36 -9.20 -7.34
CA LEU A 41 1.20 -8.94 -5.91
C LEU A 41 2.31 -9.59 -5.08
N ASN A 42 2.75 -10.78 -5.48
CA ASN A 42 3.80 -11.56 -4.80
C ASN A 42 5.17 -11.41 -5.49
N SER A 43 5.46 -10.25 -6.10
CA SER A 43 6.74 -10.05 -6.77
C SER A 43 7.84 -9.71 -5.76
N PRO A 44 9.02 -10.36 -5.82
CA PRO A 44 10.15 -10.03 -4.94
C PRO A 44 10.80 -8.68 -5.29
N LEU A 45 10.43 -8.08 -6.42
CA LEU A 45 10.92 -6.76 -6.85
C LEU A 45 10.18 -5.61 -6.14
N ILE A 46 9.10 -5.90 -5.43
CA ILE A 46 8.35 -4.92 -4.65
C ILE A 46 8.87 -4.98 -3.22
N GLU A 47 9.51 -3.90 -2.79
CA GLU A 47 10.03 -3.78 -1.43
C GLU A 47 8.90 -3.53 -0.42
N LYS A 48 8.05 -2.51 -0.70
CA LYS A 48 6.90 -2.17 0.15
C LYS A 48 5.78 -1.54 -0.65
N ILE A 49 4.57 -1.67 -0.12
CA ILE A 49 3.36 -1.01 -0.64
C ILE A 49 2.79 -0.17 0.48
N GLU A 50 2.80 1.14 0.30
CA GLU A 50 2.21 2.10 1.24
C GLU A 50 0.85 2.59 0.72
N ILE A 51 -0.12 2.68 1.62
CA ILE A 51 -1.45 3.19 1.30
C ILE A 51 -1.45 4.69 1.57
N VAL A 52 -1.35 5.48 0.51
CA VAL A 52 -1.40 6.96 0.61
C VAL A 52 -2.83 7.45 0.82
N GLN A 53 -3.81 6.82 0.16
CA GLN A 53 -5.20 7.25 0.19
C GLN A 53 -6.15 6.09 -0.07
N ARG A 54 -7.31 6.10 0.60
CA ARG A 54 -8.40 5.14 0.34
C ARG A 54 -9.57 5.80 -0.39
N GLY A 55 -9.78 5.38 -1.64
CA GLY A 55 -10.91 5.80 -2.47
C GLY A 55 -12.06 4.79 -2.43
N ARG A 56 -13.31 5.29 -2.33
CA ARG A 56 -14.53 4.49 -2.40
C ARG A 56 -14.88 4.22 -3.87
N ALA A 57 -14.53 3.01 -4.32
CA ALA A 57 -14.92 2.50 -5.64
C ALA A 57 -16.26 1.77 -5.59
N ARG A 58 -17.12 1.99 -6.59
CA ARG A 58 -18.36 1.20 -6.81
C ARG A 58 -18.18 0.07 -7.83
N ARG A 59 -17.08 0.07 -8.58
CA ARG A 59 -16.76 -0.93 -9.62
C ARG A 59 -15.43 -1.58 -9.27
N ALA A 60 -15.30 -2.88 -9.56
CA ALA A 60 -14.06 -3.62 -9.37
C ALA A 60 -12.95 -3.21 -10.36
N LYS A 61 -13.33 -2.79 -11.57
CA LYS A 61 -12.42 -2.29 -12.61
C LYS A 61 -12.77 -0.84 -12.93
N LEU A 62 -11.79 0.05 -12.79
CA LEU A 62 -11.96 1.50 -12.89
C LEU A 62 -11.47 2.07 -14.22
N TYR A 63 -11.52 1.30 -15.32
CA TYR A 63 -11.03 1.75 -16.63
C TYR A 63 -11.63 3.06 -17.10
N PHE A 64 -12.84 3.38 -16.65
CA PHE A 64 -13.52 4.64 -16.96
C PHE A 64 -12.74 5.88 -16.51
N ILE A 65 -11.79 5.78 -15.57
CA ILE A 65 -10.99 6.95 -15.16
C ILE A 65 -9.96 7.38 -16.21
N ARG A 66 -9.74 6.58 -17.27
CA ARG A 66 -8.81 6.91 -18.35
C ARG A 66 -9.27 8.12 -19.17
N GLU A 67 -10.58 8.28 -19.30
CA GLU A 67 -11.24 9.32 -20.10
C GLU A 67 -11.66 10.53 -19.26
N LEU A 68 -11.47 10.48 -17.95
CA LEU A 68 -11.92 11.52 -17.03
C LEU A 68 -10.82 12.51 -16.68
N SER A 69 -11.22 13.75 -16.46
CA SER A 69 -10.35 14.76 -15.85
C SER A 69 -10.08 14.43 -14.37
N GLU A 70 -8.96 14.90 -13.82
CA GLU A 70 -8.60 14.66 -12.42
C GLU A 70 -9.70 15.08 -11.43
N ARG A 71 -10.36 16.20 -11.72
CA ARG A 71 -11.47 16.71 -10.90
C ARG A 71 -12.62 15.71 -10.83
N GLU A 72 -12.95 15.09 -11.95
CA GLU A 72 -14.03 14.11 -12.03
C GLU A 72 -13.65 12.79 -11.38
N ILE A 73 -12.38 12.38 -11.48
CA ILE A 73 -11.84 11.23 -10.78
C ILE A 73 -12.00 11.43 -9.27
N ARG A 74 -11.56 12.57 -8.72
CA ARG A 74 -11.73 12.91 -7.29
C ARG A 74 -13.19 12.92 -6.86
N ARG A 75 -14.09 13.45 -7.71
CA ARG A 75 -15.54 13.48 -7.44
C ARG A 75 -16.15 12.07 -7.39
N LYS A 76 -15.73 11.17 -8.27
CA LYS A 76 -16.24 9.78 -8.35
C LYS A 76 -15.59 8.85 -7.33
N LEU A 77 -14.30 9.00 -7.05
CA LEU A 77 -13.54 8.22 -6.07
C LEU A 77 -13.35 9.03 -4.77
N ARG A 78 -14.47 9.26 -4.07
CA ARG A 78 -14.46 9.98 -2.78
C ARG A 78 -13.71 9.18 -1.71
N ALA A 79 -13.24 9.86 -0.66
CA ALA A 79 -12.57 9.20 0.46
C ALA A 79 -13.46 8.13 1.12
N ASP A 80 -12.90 6.96 1.35
CA ASP A 80 -13.57 5.83 2.02
C ASP A 80 -13.34 5.90 3.53
N ARG A 81 -14.10 6.77 4.22
CA ARG A 81 -13.94 7.06 5.65
C ARG A 81 -13.92 5.82 6.54
N LYS A 82 -14.73 4.81 6.20
CA LYS A 82 -14.79 3.55 6.96
C LYS A 82 -13.46 2.80 6.91
N ARG A 83 -12.87 2.66 5.71
CA ARG A 83 -11.59 1.97 5.54
C ARG A 83 -10.43 2.75 6.13
N ILE A 84 -10.46 4.08 6.03
CA ILE A 84 -9.45 4.94 6.64
C ILE A 84 -9.37 4.69 8.15
N GLY A 85 -10.51 4.67 8.85
CA GLY A 85 -10.54 4.36 10.28
C GLY A 85 -10.00 2.95 10.59
N GLN A 86 -10.33 1.96 9.76
CA GLN A 86 -9.82 0.60 9.92
C GLN A 86 -8.30 0.51 9.71
N ASP A 87 -7.75 1.25 8.75
CA ASP A 87 -6.30 1.27 8.52
C ASP A 87 -5.58 1.99 9.65
N GLN A 88 -6.16 3.08 10.20
CA GLN A 88 -5.62 3.77 11.36
C GLN A 88 -5.59 2.88 12.60
N GLU A 89 -6.67 2.13 12.85
CA GLU A 89 -6.72 1.19 13.96
C GLU A 89 -5.69 0.07 13.80
N ARG A 90 -5.57 -0.49 12.60
CA ARG A 90 -4.54 -1.50 12.30
C ARG A 90 -3.13 -0.95 12.46
N ALA A 91 -2.91 0.32 12.11
CA ALA A 91 -1.62 0.97 12.32
C ALA A 91 -1.32 1.12 13.82
N ARG A 92 -2.29 1.57 14.62
CA ARG A 92 -2.15 1.66 16.09
C ARG A 92 -1.85 0.32 16.73
N VAL A 93 -2.63 -0.72 16.41
CA VAL A 93 -2.42 -2.07 16.93
C VAL A 93 -1.04 -2.59 16.50
N ALA A 94 -0.61 -2.36 15.26
CA ALA A 94 0.71 -2.76 14.81
C ALA A 94 1.85 -1.98 15.49
N GLU A 95 1.65 -0.70 15.81
CA GLU A 95 2.59 0.12 16.59
C GLU A 95 2.66 -0.39 18.04
N GLU A 96 1.53 -0.64 18.69
CA GLU A 96 1.44 -1.21 20.05
C GLU A 96 2.06 -2.61 20.12
N GLU A 97 1.81 -3.49 19.14
CA GLU A 97 2.45 -4.80 19.03
C GLU A 97 3.96 -4.69 18.81
N ALA A 98 4.41 -3.70 18.03
CA ALA A 98 5.84 -3.45 17.80
C ALA A 98 6.53 -2.89 19.05
N GLU A 99 5.88 -2.00 19.80
CA GLU A 99 6.36 -1.49 21.09
C GLU A 99 6.42 -2.61 22.14
N ALA A 100 5.38 -3.44 22.26
CA ALA A 100 5.37 -4.59 23.16
C ALA A 100 6.45 -5.63 22.81
N ALA A 101 6.75 -5.84 21.52
CA ALA A 101 7.85 -6.70 21.09
C ALA A 101 9.23 -6.08 21.40
N GLN A 102 9.36 -4.75 21.35
CA GLN A 102 10.59 -4.04 21.71
C GLN A 102 10.85 -4.09 23.21
N ASP A 103 9.82 -3.89 24.04
CA ASP A 103 9.90 -4.00 25.50
C ASP A 103 10.26 -5.42 25.95
N ALA A 104 9.70 -6.44 25.31
CA ALA A 104 10.03 -7.85 25.58
C ALA A 104 11.47 -8.19 25.18
N THR A 105 11.99 -7.59 24.10
CA THR A 105 13.37 -7.81 23.65
C THR A 105 14.38 -7.07 24.53
N GLN A 106 14.04 -5.88 25.03
CA GLN A 106 14.87 -5.14 26.01
C GLN A 106 14.94 -5.86 27.37
N THR A 107 13.80 -6.36 27.86
CA THR A 107 13.73 -7.09 29.14
C THR A 107 14.55 -8.39 29.13
N ALA A 108 14.71 -9.04 27.97
CA ALA A 108 15.54 -10.24 27.82
C ALA A 108 17.06 -9.94 27.73
N SER A 109 17.46 -8.71 27.42
CA SER A 109 18.87 -8.31 27.29
C SER A 109 19.55 -7.82 28.57
N GLU A 110 18.78 -7.61 29.66
CA GLU A 110 19.30 -7.19 30.97
C GLU A 110 19.56 -8.37 31.94
N GLY A 111 19.37 -9.62 31.49
CA GLY A 111 19.38 -10.82 32.33
C GLY A 111 20.48 -11.84 32.03
N GLU A 112 21.74 -11.44 31.83
CA GLU A 112 22.88 -12.36 31.97
C GLU A 112 23.59 -12.11 33.32
N PRO A 113 23.33 -12.89 34.38
CA PRO A 113 24.24 -12.94 35.51
C PRO A 113 25.50 -13.68 35.07
N SER A 114 26.60 -12.94 34.98
CA SER A 114 27.96 -13.47 34.78
C SER A 114 28.25 -14.53 35.86
N PRO A 115 28.57 -15.79 35.50
CA PRO A 115 29.07 -16.75 36.48
C PRO A 115 30.57 -16.48 36.72
N GLU A 116 30.96 -16.47 38.00
CA GLU A 116 32.33 -16.35 38.52
C GLU A 116 33.27 -17.48 38.04
#